data_AF-A0A7S2A835-F1
#
_entry.id   AF-A0A7S2A835-F1
#
_cell.length_a   1.000
_cell.length_b   1.000
_cell.length_c   1.000
_cell.angle_alpha   90.00
_cell.angle_beta   90.00
_cell.angle_gamma   90.00
#
_symmetry.space_group_name_H-M   'P 1'
#
loop_
_entity.id
_entity.type
_entity.pdbx_description
1 polymer ?
#
loop_
_entity_poly.entity_id
_entity_poly.type
_entity_poly.pdbx_seq_one_letter_code
_entity_poly.pdbx_strand_id
1 'polypeptide(L)'
;ESNVLIGTNWAQDAGIYEFTLGATGDKVKARYSFVYVYEDGEWKISHHHSSVMPEGIPSAQPITKQQVKNLFHLWNDALATGDPDLVAKRYSKEAVLLPTVSDVPRTDYDLIKDYFVSFLKKEPQGEILESNVLIGTNWAQDAGIYEFTLGATGDKVKARYSF
;
A
#
# COMPACT_ATOMS: atom_id res chain seq x y z
N GLU A 1 -20.01 -14.39 18.11
CA GLU A 1 -20.18 -14.80 19.52
C GLU A 1 -20.49 -13.55 20.34
N SER A 2 -21.37 -13.66 21.32
CA SER A 2 -21.69 -12.58 22.25
C SER A 2 -21.72 -13.09 23.68
N ASN A 3 -21.59 -12.17 24.62
CA ASN A 3 -21.62 -12.43 26.06
C ASN A 3 -22.76 -11.61 26.66
N VAL A 4 -23.71 -12.31 27.26
CA VAL A 4 -24.93 -11.74 27.81
C VAL A 4 -24.89 -11.82 29.34
N LEU A 5 -25.04 -10.67 29.98
CA LEU A 5 -25.21 -10.55 31.43
C LEU A 5 -26.63 -10.06 31.73
N ILE A 6 -27.32 -10.73 32.67
CA ILE A 6 -28.69 -10.41 33.06
C ILE A 6 -28.72 -10.06 34.55
N GLY A 7 -29.37 -8.95 34.88
CA GLY A 7 -29.68 -8.56 36.25
C GLY A 7 -31.14 -8.12 36.41
N THR A 8 -31.50 -7.69 37.61
CA THR A 8 -32.85 -7.15 37.86
C THR A 8 -33.01 -5.80 37.17
N ASN A 9 -33.95 -5.72 36.22
CA ASN A 9 -34.26 -4.53 35.43
C ASN A 9 -33.11 -3.97 34.59
N TRP A 10 -32.06 -4.76 34.35
CA TRP A 10 -30.99 -4.41 33.41
C TRP A 10 -30.44 -5.66 32.72
N ALA A 11 -29.90 -5.48 31.52
CA ALA A 11 -29.17 -6.51 30.80
C ALA A 11 -28.01 -5.89 30.02
N GLN A 12 -26.99 -6.67 29.69
CA GLN A 12 -25.92 -6.28 28.80
C GLN A 12 -25.69 -7.37 27.77
N ASP A 13 -25.45 -6.98 26.52
CA ASP A 13 -24.98 -7.86 25.46
C ASP A 13 -23.76 -7.23 24.81
N ALA A 14 -22.63 -7.92 24.84
CA ALA A 14 -21.38 -7.45 24.26
C ALA A 14 -20.76 -8.53 23.38
N GLY A 15 -20.21 -8.12 22.24
CA GLY A 15 -19.65 -9.09 21.30
C GLY A 15 -19.15 -8.46 20.01
N ILE A 16 -19.14 -9.27 18.96
CA ILE A 16 -18.75 -8.87 17.61
C ILE A 16 -19.94 -9.11 16.69
N TYR A 17 -20.29 -8.11 15.89
CA TYR A 17 -21.21 -8.27 14.77
C TYR A 17 -20.51 -7.99 13.43
N GLU A 18 -21.14 -8.41 12.35
CA GLU A 18 -20.77 -8.07 10.98
C GLU A 18 -21.98 -7.45 10.32
N PHE A 19 -21.84 -6.24 9.76
CA PHE A 19 -22.89 -5.58 9.01
C PHE A 19 -22.53 -5.48 7.53
N THR A 20 -23.55 -5.59 6.68
CA THR A 20 -23.42 -5.36 5.23
C THR A 20 -23.87 -3.94 4.92
N LEU A 21 -22.98 -3.13 4.35
CA LEU A 21 -23.30 -1.79 3.89
C LEU A 21 -24.21 -1.86 2.67
N GLY A 22 -25.48 -1.48 2.81
CA GLY A 22 -26.48 -1.61 1.74
C GLY A 22 -26.14 -0.87 0.45
N ALA A 23 -25.31 0.18 0.52
CA ALA A 23 -24.88 0.95 -0.65
C ALA A 23 -23.79 0.28 -1.49
N THR A 24 -22.89 -0.48 -0.86
CA THR A 24 -21.68 -1.04 -1.51
C THR A 24 -21.65 -2.57 -1.52
N GLY A 25 -22.38 -3.21 -0.63
CA GLY A 25 -22.28 -4.65 -0.35
C GLY A 25 -21.12 -5.03 0.56
N ASP A 26 -20.33 -4.05 1.03
CA ASP A 26 -19.17 -4.33 1.88
C ASP A 26 -19.59 -4.89 3.23
N LYS A 27 -18.83 -5.87 3.73
CA LYS A 27 -19.02 -6.46 5.06
C LYS A 27 -18.01 -5.88 6.03
N VAL A 28 -18.50 -5.38 7.16
CA VAL A 28 -17.67 -4.74 8.19
C VAL A 28 -17.88 -5.42 9.53
N LYS A 29 -16.80 -5.96 10.09
CA LYS A 29 -16.77 -6.48 11.46
C LYS A 29 -16.54 -5.35 12.46
N ALA A 30 -17.28 -5.38 13.55
CA ALA A 30 -17.20 -4.38 14.61
C ALA A 30 -17.51 -5.01 15.97
N ARG A 31 -16.92 -4.42 17.00
CA ARG A 31 -17.20 -4.74 18.40
C ARG A 31 -18.36 -3.87 18.85
N TYR A 32 -19.25 -4.45 19.64
CA TYR A 32 -20.36 -3.73 20.24
C TYR A 32 -20.54 -4.06 21.71
N SER A 33 -21.16 -3.13 22.42
CA SER A 33 -21.78 -3.35 23.73
C SER A 33 -23.12 -2.61 23.77
N PHE A 34 -24.20 -3.33 24.07
CA PHE A 34 -25.48 -2.76 24.46
C PHE A 34 -25.70 -2.94 25.96
N VAL A 35 -26.15 -1.89 26.62
CA VAL A 35 -26.69 -1.94 27.98
C VAL A 35 -28.15 -1.57 27.90
N TYR A 36 -29.01 -2.44 28.41
CA TYR A 36 -30.45 -2.27 28.46
C TYR A 36 -30.92 -2.02 29.89
N VAL A 37 -31.94 -1.20 30.04
CA VAL A 37 -32.67 -0.98 31.29
C VAL A 37 -34.17 -1.20 31.04
N TYR A 38 -34.87 -1.74 32.04
CA TYR A 38 -36.32 -1.87 31.99
C TYR A 38 -36.96 -0.69 32.73
N GLU A 39 -37.64 0.19 32.00
CA GLU A 39 -38.35 1.34 32.56
C GLU A 39 -39.73 1.47 31.91
N ASP A 40 -40.72 1.93 32.68
CA ASP A 40 -42.09 2.18 32.19
C ASP A 40 -42.74 1.01 31.44
N GLY A 41 -42.36 -0.23 31.79
CA GLY A 41 -42.88 -1.43 31.16
C GLY A 41 -42.13 -1.88 29.89
N GLU A 42 -41.07 -1.20 29.50
CA GLU A 42 -40.33 -1.44 28.25
C GLU A 42 -38.81 -1.55 28.47
N TRP A 43 -38.15 -2.40 27.67
CA TRP A 43 -36.68 -2.47 27.62
C TRP A 43 -36.12 -1.40 26.68
N LYS A 44 -35.24 -0.55 27.19
CA LYS A 44 -34.61 0.54 26.42
C LYS A 44 -33.09 0.43 26.44
N ILE A 45 -32.43 0.92 25.39
CA ILE A 45 -30.96 1.01 25.34
C ILE A 45 -30.52 2.20 26.20
N SER A 46 -29.84 1.90 27.30
CA SER A 46 -29.21 2.90 28.19
C SER A 46 -27.82 3.30 27.69
N HIS A 47 -27.07 2.36 27.10
CA HIS A 47 -25.76 2.64 26.50
C HIS A 47 -25.53 1.77 25.26
N HIS A 48 -24.94 2.37 24.24
CA HIS A 48 -24.47 1.68 23.06
C HIS A 48 -23.07 2.16 22.69
N HIS A 49 -22.12 1.24 22.64
CA HIS A 49 -20.80 1.48 22.07
C HIS A 49 -20.63 0.57 20.86
N SER A 50 -20.31 1.14 19.70
CA SER A 50 -19.98 0.42 18.47
C SER A 50 -18.67 0.96 17.91
N SER A 51 -17.73 0.07 17.66
CA SER A 51 -16.42 0.42 17.09
C SER A 51 -16.00 -0.61 16.07
N VAL A 52 -15.65 -0.14 14.87
CA VAL A 52 -14.99 -0.97 13.85
C VAL A 52 -13.74 -1.61 14.46
N MET A 53 -13.42 -2.82 14.02
CA MET A 53 -12.16 -3.44 14.44
C MET A 53 -10.99 -2.51 14.08
N PRO A 54 -10.03 -2.24 15.00
CA PRO A 54 -8.90 -1.35 14.74
C PRO A 54 -7.97 -1.90 13.66
N GLU A 55 -8.04 -3.20 13.39
CA GLU A 55 -7.40 -3.90 12.27
C GLU A 55 -8.06 -3.58 10.91
N GLY A 56 -9.21 -2.89 10.90
CA GLY A 56 -9.99 -2.49 9.72
C GLY A 56 -9.70 -1.09 9.18
N ILE A 57 -8.52 -0.55 9.46
CA ILE A 57 -8.04 0.73 8.90
C ILE A 57 -7.39 0.47 7.53
N PRO A 58 -7.69 1.30 6.51
CA PRO A 58 -8.72 1.09 5.49
C PRO A 58 -8.46 -0.17 4.62
N SER A 59 -9.48 -0.58 3.84
CA SER A 59 -9.39 -1.56 2.74
C SER A 59 -8.01 -1.49 2.05
N ALA A 60 -7.13 -2.41 2.43
CA ALA A 60 -5.84 -2.54 1.77
C ALA A 60 -6.14 -2.89 0.33
N GLN A 61 -5.56 -2.17 -0.63
CA GLN A 61 -5.64 -2.62 -2.02
C GLN A 61 -4.70 -3.82 -2.14
N PRO A 62 -5.22 -5.05 -2.33
CA PRO A 62 -4.37 -6.23 -2.32
C PRO A 62 -3.46 -6.19 -3.55
N ILE A 63 -2.18 -6.49 -3.34
CA ILE A 63 -1.20 -6.69 -4.40
C ILE A 63 -0.53 -8.06 -4.22
N THR A 64 -0.23 -8.74 -5.31
CA THR A 64 0.50 -10.01 -5.32
C THR A 64 1.99 -9.78 -5.53
N LYS A 65 2.85 -10.73 -5.13
CA LYS A 65 4.29 -10.66 -5.42
C LYS A 65 4.59 -10.52 -6.92
N GLN A 66 3.78 -11.14 -7.78
CA GLN A 66 3.93 -10.99 -9.23
C GLN A 66 3.59 -9.57 -9.69
N GLN A 67 2.53 -8.96 -9.18
CA GLN A 67 2.20 -7.57 -9.50
C GLN A 67 3.28 -6.60 -9.02
N VAL A 68 3.88 -6.83 -7.85
CA VAL A 68 5.04 -6.04 -7.38
C VAL A 68 6.20 -6.12 -8.37
N LYS A 69 6.59 -7.34 -8.79
CA LYS A 69 7.63 -7.54 -9.81
C LYS A 69 7.28 -6.86 -11.13
N ASN A 70 6.01 -6.85 -11.52
CA ASN A 70 5.56 -6.18 -12.74
C ASN A 70 5.69 -4.64 -12.67
N LEU A 71 5.78 -4.04 -11.48
CA LEU A 71 6.03 -2.60 -11.35
C LEU A 71 7.41 -2.20 -11.89
N PHE A 72 8.41 -3.09 -11.78
CA PHE A 72 9.72 -2.89 -12.41
C PHE A 72 9.59 -2.82 -13.93
N HIS A 73 8.80 -3.69 -14.55
CA HIS A 73 8.58 -3.67 -16.00
C HIS A 73 7.93 -2.34 -16.43
N LEU A 74 6.92 -1.86 -15.71
CA LEU A 74 6.31 -0.55 -16.01
C LEU A 74 7.32 0.61 -15.92
N TRP A 75 8.26 0.55 -14.97
CA TRP A 75 9.31 1.55 -14.85
C TRP A 75 10.38 1.40 -15.95
N ASN A 76 10.77 0.17 -16.29
CA ASN A 76 11.73 -0.12 -17.34
C ASN A 76 11.19 0.22 -18.75
N ASP A 77 9.88 0.00 -18.98
CA ASP A 77 9.17 0.43 -20.20
C ASP A 77 9.17 1.96 -20.30
N ALA A 78 9.01 2.67 -19.18
CA ALA A 78 9.13 4.13 -19.16
C ALA A 78 10.55 4.58 -19.56
N LEU A 79 11.61 3.88 -19.11
CA LEU A 79 12.97 4.17 -19.58
C LEU A 79 13.10 4.00 -21.09
N ALA A 80 12.50 2.95 -21.65
CA ALA A 80 12.56 2.65 -23.09
C ALA A 80 11.94 3.76 -23.96
N THR A 81 11.06 4.60 -23.41
CA THR A 81 10.49 5.74 -24.13
C THR A 81 11.48 6.88 -24.37
N GLY A 82 12.56 6.96 -23.58
CA GLY A 82 13.46 8.12 -23.58
C GLY A 82 12.84 9.40 -23.01
N ASP A 83 11.61 9.35 -22.49
CA ASP A 83 10.90 10.51 -21.93
C ASP A 83 11.08 10.59 -20.39
N PRO A 84 11.84 11.58 -19.88
CA PRO A 84 12.07 11.72 -18.44
C PRO A 84 10.78 12.07 -17.66
N ASP A 85 9.77 12.69 -18.28
CA ASP A 85 8.49 12.96 -17.62
C ASP A 85 7.72 11.65 -17.38
N LEU A 86 7.75 10.70 -18.31
CA LEU A 86 7.10 9.40 -18.15
C LEU A 86 7.77 8.57 -17.06
N VAL A 87 9.10 8.63 -16.95
CA VAL A 87 9.84 7.97 -15.87
C VAL A 87 9.51 8.62 -14.54
N ALA A 88 9.56 9.95 -14.43
CA ALA A 88 9.26 10.68 -13.20
C ALA A 88 7.83 10.44 -12.70
N LYS A 89 6.84 10.26 -13.61
CA LYS A 89 5.45 9.90 -13.26
C LYS A 89 5.28 8.51 -12.64
N ARG A 90 6.31 7.67 -12.64
CA ARG A 90 6.31 6.38 -11.92
C ARG A 90 6.59 6.53 -10.43
N TYR A 91 7.09 7.69 -10.00
CA TYR A 91 7.41 7.99 -8.62
C TYR A 91 6.22 8.66 -7.91
N SER A 92 6.07 8.42 -6.61
CA SER A 92 5.08 9.12 -5.78
C SER A 92 5.49 10.58 -5.55
N LYS A 93 4.57 11.41 -5.05
CA LYS A 93 4.82 12.83 -4.78
C LYS A 93 5.94 13.10 -3.76
N GLU A 94 6.13 12.17 -2.82
CA GLU A 94 7.12 12.24 -1.73
C GLU A 94 8.24 11.22 -1.93
N ALA A 95 8.46 10.75 -3.15
CA ALA A 95 9.47 9.75 -3.43
C ALA A 95 10.88 10.29 -3.21
N VAL A 96 11.77 9.41 -2.75
CA VAL A 96 13.20 9.67 -2.65
C VAL A 96 13.93 8.71 -3.60
N LEU A 97 14.65 9.27 -4.57
CA LEU A 97 15.57 8.53 -5.42
C LEU A 97 17.01 8.79 -4.98
N LEU A 98 17.72 7.70 -4.70
CA LEU A 98 19.17 7.68 -4.46
C LEU A 98 19.84 7.04 -5.69
N PRO A 99 20.27 7.84 -6.68
CA PRO A 99 20.71 7.33 -7.97
C PRO A 99 22.12 6.73 -7.94
N THR A 100 22.41 5.85 -8.91
CA THR A 100 23.68 5.12 -9.01
C THR A 100 24.90 6.00 -9.31
N VAL A 101 24.71 7.13 -9.98
CA VAL A 101 25.81 7.96 -10.52
C VAL A 101 25.71 9.43 -10.13
N SER A 102 25.12 9.73 -8.96
CA SER A 102 25.00 11.10 -8.45
C SER A 102 24.93 11.10 -6.92
N ASP A 103 25.71 11.96 -6.27
CA ASP A 103 25.71 12.14 -4.81
C ASP A 103 24.55 13.00 -4.29
N VAL A 104 23.72 13.53 -5.21
CA VAL A 104 22.54 14.35 -4.89
C VAL A 104 21.28 13.46 -4.83
N PRO A 105 20.65 13.30 -3.65
CA PRO A 105 19.33 12.69 -3.52
C PRO A 105 18.28 13.50 -4.28
N ARG A 106 17.31 12.82 -4.91
CA ARG A 106 16.19 13.47 -5.59
C ARG A 106 14.93 13.23 -4.77
N THR A 107 14.41 14.29 -4.16
CA THR A 107 13.34 14.22 -3.15
C THR A 107 12.01 14.81 -3.62
N ASP A 108 11.92 15.18 -4.90
CA ASP A 108 10.72 15.69 -5.53
C ASP A 108 10.71 15.32 -7.03
N TYR A 109 9.59 15.63 -7.68
CA TYR A 109 9.35 15.33 -9.09
C TYR A 109 10.41 15.95 -10.03
N ASP A 110 10.72 17.24 -9.82
CA ASP A 110 11.60 17.99 -10.73
C ASP A 110 13.04 17.49 -10.62
N LEU A 111 13.51 17.19 -9.42
CA LEU A 111 14.83 16.60 -9.17
C LEU A 111 14.97 15.19 -9.75
N ILE A 112 13.90 14.37 -9.67
CA ILE A 112 13.87 13.04 -10.27
C ILE A 112 13.90 13.15 -11.79
N LYS A 113 13.05 14.00 -12.37
CA LYS A 113 13.01 14.25 -13.81
C LYS A 113 14.37 14.71 -14.33
N ASP A 114 15.01 15.68 -13.67
CA ASP A 114 16.33 16.20 -14.02
C ASP A 114 17.39 15.09 -14.11
N TYR A 115 17.41 14.17 -13.14
CA TYR A 115 18.32 13.02 -13.19
C TYR A 115 18.11 12.18 -14.45
N PHE A 116 16.86 11.90 -14.81
CA PHE A 116 16.54 11.08 -15.97
C PHE A 116 16.81 11.77 -17.31
N VAL A 117 16.82 13.10 -17.39
CA VAL A 117 17.25 13.84 -18.61
C VAL A 117 18.65 13.39 -19.07
N SER A 118 19.56 13.16 -18.13
CA SER A 118 20.92 12.71 -18.45
C SER A 118 21.05 11.19 -18.50
N PHE A 119 20.37 10.47 -17.61
CA PHE A 119 20.46 9.01 -17.56
C PHE A 119 19.90 8.33 -18.82
N LEU A 120 18.79 8.83 -19.36
CA LEU A 120 18.13 8.25 -20.53
C LEU A 120 18.95 8.35 -21.82
N LYS A 121 19.90 9.29 -21.91
CA LYS A 121 20.86 9.37 -23.04
C LYS A 121 21.75 8.14 -23.17
N LYS A 122 21.81 7.30 -22.12
CA LYS A 122 22.56 6.04 -22.13
C LYS A 122 21.74 4.85 -22.65
N GLU A 123 20.47 5.09 -23.01
CA GLU A 123 19.51 4.06 -23.44
C GLU A 123 19.45 2.86 -22.47
N PRO A 124 19.21 3.09 -21.17
CA PRO A 124 19.30 2.04 -20.16
C PRO A 124 18.12 1.07 -20.25
N GLN A 125 18.41 -0.23 -20.20
CA GLN A 125 17.42 -1.30 -20.06
C GLN A 125 17.87 -2.30 -19.00
N GLY A 126 17.01 -2.57 -18.01
CA GLY A 126 17.32 -3.38 -16.85
C GLY A 126 16.66 -4.75 -16.86
N GLU A 127 17.34 -5.74 -16.28
CA GLU A 127 16.83 -7.07 -15.98
C GLU A 127 17.03 -7.38 -14.49
N ILE A 128 16.00 -7.92 -13.83
CA ILE A 128 16.09 -8.39 -12.44
C ILE A 128 16.76 -9.76 -12.40
N LEU A 129 17.87 -9.88 -11.68
CA LEU A 129 18.58 -11.13 -11.44
C LEU A 129 18.17 -11.80 -10.12
N GLU A 130 17.86 -10.99 -9.11
CA GLU A 130 17.39 -11.44 -7.79
C GLU A 130 16.32 -10.47 -7.27
N SER A 131 15.26 -11.01 -6.65
CA SER A 131 14.13 -10.24 -6.12
C SER A 131 13.65 -10.83 -4.80
N ASN A 132 13.53 -9.97 -3.79
CA ASN A 132 13.05 -10.26 -2.45
C ASN A 132 11.86 -9.33 -2.15
N VAL A 133 10.64 -9.84 -2.37
CA VAL A 133 9.41 -9.05 -2.22
C VAL A 133 8.83 -9.15 -0.80
N LEU A 134 8.63 -7.98 -0.19
CA LEU A 134 7.85 -7.78 1.04
C LEU A 134 6.54 -7.05 0.71
N ILE A 135 5.44 -7.48 1.34
CA ILE A 135 4.12 -6.87 1.17
C ILE A 135 3.58 -6.56 2.56
N GLY A 136 3.15 -5.33 2.77
CA GLY A 136 2.40 -4.91 3.94
C GLY A 136 1.10 -4.21 3.55
N THR A 137 0.41 -3.63 4.54
CA THR A 137 -0.85 -2.92 4.31
C THR A 137 -0.60 -1.65 3.50
N ASN A 138 -1.06 -1.62 2.26
CA ASN A 138 -0.90 -0.50 1.32
C ASN A 138 0.55 -0.09 1.02
N TRP A 139 1.51 -1.00 1.20
CA TRP A 139 2.88 -0.83 0.73
C TRP A 139 3.49 -2.16 0.31
N ALA A 140 4.46 -2.11 -0.58
CA ALA A 140 5.29 -3.25 -0.94
C ALA A 140 6.72 -2.76 -1.19
N GLN A 141 7.68 -3.66 -1.08
CA GLN A 141 9.08 -3.41 -1.41
C GLN A 141 9.59 -4.57 -2.27
N ASP A 142 10.38 -4.26 -3.29
CA ASP A 142 11.21 -5.23 -3.99
C ASP A 142 12.67 -4.81 -3.90
N ALA A 143 13.51 -5.67 -3.34
CA ALA A 143 14.94 -5.43 -3.22
C ALA A 143 15.74 -6.62 -3.71
N GLY A 144 16.88 -6.34 -4.33
CA GLY A 144 17.74 -7.39 -4.85
C GLY A 144 18.81 -6.87 -5.79
N ILE A 145 19.09 -7.65 -6.83
CA ILE A 145 20.14 -7.39 -7.82
C ILE A 145 19.51 -7.27 -9.20
N TYR A 146 19.87 -6.20 -9.93
CA TYR A 146 19.58 -6.06 -11.36
C TYR A 146 20.88 -6.00 -12.18
N GLU A 147 20.75 -6.14 -13.49
CA GLU A 147 21.76 -5.77 -14.47
C GLU A 147 21.16 -4.80 -15.48
N PHE A 148 21.83 -3.68 -15.72
CA PHE A 148 21.50 -2.75 -16.80
C PHE A 148 22.39 -3.00 -18.00
N THR A 149 21.79 -3.02 -19.19
CA THR A 149 22.50 -2.82 -20.46
C THR A 149 22.33 -1.35 -20.86
N LEU A 150 23.44 -0.67 -21.15
CA LEU A 150 23.44 0.70 -21.66
C LEU A 150 23.46 0.65 -23.19
N GLY A 151 22.33 0.89 -23.84
CA GLY A 151 22.20 0.78 -25.31
C GLY A 151 23.21 1.64 -26.08
N ALA A 152 23.59 2.79 -25.53
CA ALA A 152 24.55 3.69 -26.15
C ALA A 152 25.98 3.12 -26.27
N THR A 153 26.37 2.16 -25.42
CA THR A 153 27.74 1.58 -25.41
C THR A 153 27.76 0.05 -25.50
N GLY A 154 26.65 -0.62 -25.18
CA GLY A 154 26.58 -2.06 -24.97
C GLY A 154 27.08 -2.52 -23.60
N ASP A 155 27.53 -1.60 -22.73
CA ASP A 155 28.05 -1.94 -21.41
C ASP A 155 26.97 -2.55 -20.51
N LYS A 156 27.39 -3.49 -19.67
CA LYS A 156 26.54 -4.14 -18.67
C LYS A 156 26.97 -3.77 -17.26
N VAL A 157 26.03 -3.31 -16.45
CA VAL A 157 26.28 -2.85 -15.08
C VAL A 157 25.35 -3.56 -14.11
N LYS A 158 25.93 -4.41 -13.23
CA LYS A 158 25.20 -5.01 -12.11
C LYS A 158 25.16 -4.05 -10.93
N ALA A 159 23.98 -3.90 -10.31
CA ALA A 159 23.87 -3.16 -9.06
C ALA A 159 22.77 -3.72 -8.14
N ARG A 160 22.80 -3.24 -6.90
CA ARG A 160 21.76 -3.49 -5.90
C ARG A 160 20.65 -2.46 -6.07
N TYR A 161 19.41 -2.87 -5.78
CA TYR A 161 18.26 -1.97 -5.81
C TYR A 161 17.32 -2.17 -4.63
N SER A 162 16.49 -1.16 -4.40
CA SER A 162 15.30 -1.23 -3.57
C SER A 162 14.26 -0.31 -4.19
N PHE A 163 13.10 -0.86 -4.53
CA PHE A 163 11.91 -0.15 -5.02
C PHE A 163 10.82 -0.16 -3.96
#